data_AF-A0AAJ0A8V8-F1
#
_entry.id   AF-A0AAJ0A8V8-F1
#
_cell.length_a   1.000
_cell.length_b   1.000
_cell.length_c   1.000
_cell.angle_alpha   90.00
_cell.angle_beta   90.00
_cell.angle_gamma   90.00
#
_symmetry.space_group_name_H-M   'P 1'
#
loop_
_entity.id
_entity.type
_entity.pdbx_description
1 polymer ?
#
loop_
_entity_poly.entity_id
_entity_poly.type
_entity_poly.pdbx_seq_one_letter_code
_entity_poly.pdbx_strand_id
1 'polypeptide(L)' 'MGVDDPTNIAGSMAIVDSWGTKRKQVYLWTCCGCGNTGMPISYSNCQTCDVARCAYCAVSKVRI' A
#
# COMPACT_ATOMS: atom_id res chain seq x y z
N MET A 1 -27.98 40.13 20.29
CA MET A 1 -27.78 38.75 19.82
C MET A 1 -27.41 38.83 18.34
N GLY A 2 -26.15 38.64 17.98
CA GLY A 2 -25.67 38.57 16.59
C GLY A 2 -24.94 37.24 16.41
N VAL A 3 -25.26 36.51 15.35
CA VAL A 3 -24.88 35.12 15.12
C VAL A 3 -24.20 35.01 13.76
N ASP A 4 -23.00 35.56 13.62
CA ASP A 4 -22.33 35.56 12.32
C ASP A 4 -20.80 35.66 12.49
N ASP A 5 -20.13 34.49 12.57
CA ASP A 5 -18.98 34.18 11.71
C ASP A 5 -18.59 32.69 11.84
N PRO A 6 -18.99 31.82 10.91
CA PRO A 6 -18.40 30.50 10.78
C PRO A 6 -17.02 30.62 10.13
N THR A 7 -15.98 30.36 10.92
CA THR A 7 -14.60 30.21 10.48
C THR A 7 -14.51 29.34 9.23
N ASN A 8 -14.30 30.02 8.12
CA ASN A 8 -14.06 29.50 6.79
C ASN A 8 -12.70 28.79 6.75
N ILE A 9 -12.67 27.50 7.11
CA ILE A 9 -11.50 26.64 6.85
C ILE A 9 -11.71 25.99 5.48
N ALA A 10 -11.65 26.82 4.44
CA ALA A 10 -11.45 26.35 3.09
C ALA A 10 -10.03 25.80 2.93
N GLY A 11 -9.94 24.47 2.78
CA GLY A 11 -9.08 23.83 1.80
C GLY A 11 -7.59 23.73 2.12
N SER A 12 -7.11 22.50 2.30
CA SER A 12 -5.93 21.99 1.58
C SER A 12 -5.76 20.49 1.81
N MET A 13 -5.69 19.76 0.70
CA MET A 13 -5.03 18.45 0.54
C MET A 13 -5.77 17.20 1.01
N ALA A 14 -6.69 16.75 0.15
CA ALA A 14 -6.65 15.37 -0.32
C ALA A 14 -7.30 15.30 -1.71
N ILE A 15 -6.57 15.75 -2.74
CA ILE A 15 -6.75 15.15 -4.06
C ILE A 15 -6.31 13.69 -3.91
N VAL A 16 -7.22 12.81 -3.51
CA VAL A 16 -7.00 11.39 -3.75
C VAL A 16 -7.13 11.22 -5.26
N ASP A 17 -5.97 11.21 -5.91
CA ASP A 17 -5.82 10.96 -7.33
C ASP A 17 -6.78 9.84 -7.75
N SER A 18 -7.80 10.22 -8.53
CA SER A 18 -8.69 9.28 -9.19
C SER A 18 -7.94 8.67 -10.36
N TRP A 19 -6.92 7.87 -10.06
CA TRP A 19 -6.27 7.02 -11.04
C TRP A 19 -7.22 5.90 -11.37
N GLY A 20 -7.87 6.06 -12.53
CA GLY A 20 -8.71 5.04 -13.14
C GLY A 20 -8.09 3.67 -12.96
N THR A 21 -8.91 2.71 -12.54
CA THR A 21 -8.57 1.33 -12.21
C THR A 21 -8.00 0.61 -13.42
N LYS A 22 -6.77 0.95 -13.82
CA LYS A 22 -5.93 0.10 -14.65
C LYS A 22 -5.78 -1.16 -13.85
N ARG A 23 -6.31 -2.28 -14.36
CA ARG A 23 -6.17 -3.62 -13.79
C ARG A 23 -4.72 -3.79 -13.35
N LYS A 24 -4.46 -3.63 -12.05
CA LYS A 24 -3.10 -3.47 -11.55
C LYS A 24 -2.63 -4.86 -11.23
N GLN A 25 -1.75 -5.38 -12.07
CA GLN A 25 -1.12 -6.64 -11.76
C GLN A 25 -0.11 -6.40 -10.65
N VAL A 26 -0.35 -6.99 -9.48
CA VAL A 26 0.56 -6.93 -8.35
C VAL A 26 1.22 -8.28 -8.17
N TYR A 27 2.53 -8.25 -7.95
CA TYR A 27 3.29 -9.43 -7.57
C TYR A 27 3.47 -9.38 -6.07
N LEU A 28 2.93 -10.38 -5.39
CA LEU A 28 3.04 -10.55 -3.94
C LEU A 28 4.03 -11.68 -3.66
N TRP A 29 4.82 -11.58 -2.60
CA TRP A 29 5.76 -12.62 -2.20
C TRP A 29 5.53 -13.08 -0.76
N THR A 30 6.01 -14.28 -0.48
CA THR A 30 5.95 -14.96 0.81
C THR A 30 7.35 -15.08 1.40
N CYS A 31 7.52 -14.66 2.65
CA CYS A 31 8.77 -14.78 3.38
C CYS A 31 9.10 -16.24 3.68
N CYS A 32 10.30 -16.70 3.30
CA CYS A 32 10.79 -18.03 3.66
C CYS A 32 11.11 -18.18 5.16
N GLY A 33 11.40 -17.09 5.87
CA GLY A 33 11.81 -17.13 7.28
C GLY A 33 10.63 -17.28 8.24
N CYS A 34 9.64 -16.40 8.13
CA CYS A 34 8.49 -16.38 9.04
C CYS A 34 7.17 -16.86 8.41
N GLY A 35 7.14 -17.12 7.09
CA GLY A 35 5.93 -17.52 6.39
C GLY A 35 4.94 -16.39 6.10
N ASN A 36 5.26 -15.13 6.43
CA ASN A 36 4.37 -14.00 6.12
C ASN A 36 4.14 -13.89 4.60
N THR A 37 2.90 -13.64 4.18
CA THR A 37 2.50 -13.61 2.76
C THR A 37 1.91 -12.25 2.37
N GLY A 38 1.66 -12.04 1.08
CA GLY A 38 0.94 -10.84 0.62
C GLY A 38 1.78 -9.56 0.58
N MET A 39 3.11 -9.67 0.70
CA MET A 39 4.00 -8.52 0.62
C MET A 39 4.27 -8.16 -0.85
N PRO A 40 4.30 -6.88 -1.26
CA PRO A 40 4.61 -6.53 -2.65
C PRO A 40 6.06 -6.88 -3.01
N ILE A 41 6.30 -7.32 -4.25
CA ILE A 41 7.65 -7.68 -4.72
C ILE A 41 8.66 -6.53 -4.63
N SER A 42 8.18 -5.29 -4.60
CA SER A 42 8.98 -4.07 -4.42
C SER A 42 9.61 -3.98 -3.03
N TYR A 43 9.13 -4.75 -2.04
CA TYR A 43 9.71 -4.80 -0.71
C TYR A 43 10.89 -5.76 -0.70
N SER A 44 12.08 -5.21 -0.40
CA SER A 44 13.33 -5.97 -0.31
C SER A 44 13.40 -6.86 0.93
N ASN A 45 12.78 -6.44 2.03
CA ASN A 45 12.84 -7.11 3.34
C ASN A 45 11.44 -7.46 3.84
N CYS A 46 11.35 -8.56 4.59
CA CYS A 46 10.10 -8.97 5.22
C CYS A 46 9.69 -7.96 6.29
N GLN A 47 8.46 -7.44 6.21
CA GLN A 47 7.95 -6.44 7.16
C GLN A 47 7.69 -6.99 8.58
N THR A 48 7.83 -8.31 8.78
CA THR A 48 7.58 -8.97 10.08
C THR A 48 8.85 -9.41 10.77
N CYS A 49 9.81 -9.97 10.04
CA CYS A 49 11.05 -10.54 10.60
C CYS A 49 12.32 -9.90 10.04
N ASP A 50 12.19 -8.86 9.20
CA ASP A 50 13.27 -8.14 8.51
C ASP A 50 14.17 -8.99 7.60
N VAL A 51 13.86 -10.29 7.43
CA VAL A 51 14.61 -11.17 6.54
C VAL A 51 14.51 -10.69 5.09
N ALA A 52 15.67 -10.55 4.44
CA ALA A 52 15.76 -10.16 3.04
C ALA A 52 15.09 -11.19 2.11
N ARG A 53 14.42 -10.68 1.07
CA ARG A 53 13.82 -11.50 0.02
C ARG A 53 14.90 -12.25 -0.74
N CYS A 54 14.83 -13.57 -0.74
CA CYS A 54 15.70 -14.42 -1.55
C CYS A 54 15.02 -14.83 -2.87
N ALA A 55 15.79 -15.35 -3.82
CA ALA A 55 15.27 -15.84 -5.10
C ALA A 55 14.32 -17.04 -4.98
N TYR A 56 14.32 -17.72 -3.82
CA TYR A 56 13.48 -18.87 -3.53
C TYR A 56 12.17 -18.51 -2.81
N CYS A 57 11.97 -17.23 -2.45
CA CYS A 57 10.69 -16.78 -1.89
C CYS A 57 9.56 -17.02 -2.90
N ALA A 58 8.46 -17.63 -2.45
CA ALA A 58 7.31 -17.86 -3.32
C ALA A 58 6.71 -16.51 -3.75
N VAL A 59 6.41 -16.36 -5.03
CA VAL A 59 5.81 -15.16 -5.60
C VAL A 59 4.49 -15.52 -6.27
N SER A 60 3.42 -14.87 -5.83
CA SER A 60 2.08 -14.98 -6.38
C SER A 60 1.73 -13.75 -7.19
N LYS A 61 1.28 -13.96 -8.43
CA LYS A 61 0.80 -12.90 -9.30
C LYS A 61 -0.70 -12.73 -9.10
N VAL A 62 -1.11 -11.61 -8.55
CA VAL A 62 -2.53 -11.27 -8.33
C VAL A 62 -2.95 -10.21 -9.34
N ARG A 63 -4.09 -10.43 -9.99
CA ARG A 63 -4.75 -9.43 -10.83
C ARG A 63 -5.85 -8.79 -9.98
N ILE A 64 -5.79 -7.48 -9.78
CA ILE A 64 -6.86 -6.69 -9.18
C ILE A 64 -7.60 -5.88 -10.25
#